data_AF-A0A7K0KXM3-F1
#
_entry.id   AF-A0A7K0KXM3-F1
#
_cell.length_a   1.000
_cell.length_b   1.000
_cell.length_c   1.000
_cell.angle_alpha   90.00
_cell.angle_beta   90.00
_cell.angle_gamma   90.00
#
_symmetry.space_group_name_H-M   'P 1'
#
loop_
_entity.id
_entity.type
_entity.pdbx_description
1 polymer ?
#
loop_
_entity_poly.entity_id
_entity_poly.type
_entity_poly.pdbx_seq_one_letter_code
_entity_poly.pdbx_strand_id
1 'polypeptide(L)'
;MVAAAQSEKTTYVLDTSVLLADPTALSRFDEHEIIIPITVITELESKRDHPELGFFARAALRSLDDIRLTYGRLDHPITINSAGGTLSVELNHSDSTGLPQSFLRDGSNDSRILAIARNLMSEGKHVVLVTKDLPLRVKASSVGVDAQEYRAELAPNSGWTGMVERTVSSSVIDQLYSGEKVVIDEIADLPCHTGVVLHSEKGSALARVTVDHCLQLVRGDRSAFGLHGRSAEQRIALDLLLDSEVGIVSLGGRAGTGKSALALCAGLDAVMERRIHKKVVIFRPLYPVGGQELGYLPGSEGEKMSPWAQAVFDTLGALVSQPVIDEIIARGLIEVLPLTHIRGRSLHDSFVIVDEAQSLERGVLLTVLSRIGQGSRVILTHDVA
;
A
#
# COMPACT_ATOMS: atom_id res chain seq x y z
N MET A 1 -16.70 -41.63 15.45
CA MET A 1 -16.15 -41.24 14.13
C MET A 1 -17.12 -40.27 13.51
N VAL A 2 -16.82 -38.97 13.59
CA VAL A 2 -17.57 -37.94 12.85
C VAL A 2 -17.07 -38.00 11.42
N ALA A 3 -17.96 -38.27 10.46
CA ALA A 3 -17.63 -38.20 9.05
C ALA A 3 -17.22 -36.75 8.73
N ALA A 4 -15.99 -36.57 8.23
CA ALA A 4 -15.56 -35.29 7.69
C ALA A 4 -16.48 -34.96 6.50
N ALA A 5 -17.19 -33.84 6.58
CA ALA A 5 -17.87 -33.28 5.42
C ALA A 5 -16.81 -33.02 4.35
N GLN A 6 -16.90 -33.68 3.20
CA GLN A 6 -16.13 -33.29 2.03
C GLN A 6 -16.56 -31.87 1.66
N SER A 7 -15.68 -30.87 1.79
CA SER A 7 -15.95 -29.54 1.25
C SER A 7 -16.10 -29.69 -0.27
N GLU A 8 -17.21 -29.22 -0.82
CA GLU A 8 -17.45 -29.25 -2.25
C GLU A 8 -16.43 -28.30 -2.91
N LYS A 9 -15.62 -28.84 -3.84
CA LYS A 9 -14.52 -28.09 -4.44
C LYS A 9 -15.07 -27.02 -5.38
N THR A 10 -15.07 -25.76 -4.94
CA THR A 10 -15.44 -24.60 -5.75
C THR A 10 -14.42 -24.34 -6.86
N THR A 11 -14.91 -23.89 -8.02
CA THR A 11 -14.14 -23.42 -9.16
C THR A 11 -14.26 -21.89 -9.25
N TYR A 12 -13.17 -21.19 -8.98
CA TYR A 12 -13.11 -19.74 -9.07
C TYR A 12 -12.60 -19.30 -10.44
N VAL A 13 -13.43 -18.57 -11.18
CA VAL A 13 -13.00 -17.87 -12.40
C VAL A 13 -12.55 -16.47 -12.01
N LEU A 14 -11.29 -16.13 -12.26
CA LEU A 14 -10.75 -14.83 -11.88
C LEU A 14 -10.86 -13.81 -13.01
N ASP A 15 -11.21 -12.59 -12.63
CA ASP A 15 -11.14 -11.40 -13.49
C ASP A 15 -9.79 -10.66 -13.30
N THR A 16 -9.39 -9.86 -14.29
CA THR A 16 -8.17 -9.03 -14.28
C THR A 16 -8.13 -8.08 -13.11
N SER A 17 -9.30 -7.55 -12.71
CA SER A 17 -9.40 -6.64 -11.55
C SER A 17 -8.93 -7.27 -10.23
N VAL A 18 -8.97 -8.60 -10.12
CA VAL A 18 -8.46 -9.35 -8.97
C VAL A 18 -6.94 -9.31 -8.95
N LEU A 19 -6.29 -9.70 -10.05
CA LEU A 19 -4.83 -9.77 -10.15
C LEU A 19 -4.16 -8.39 -10.17
N LEU A 20 -4.83 -7.37 -10.70
CA LEU A 20 -4.38 -5.98 -10.61
C LEU A 20 -4.49 -5.42 -9.19
N ALA A 21 -5.42 -5.91 -8.39
CA ALA A 21 -5.56 -5.48 -7.00
C ALA A 21 -4.67 -6.28 -6.03
N ASP A 22 -4.46 -7.56 -6.31
CA ASP A 22 -3.56 -8.43 -5.56
C ASP A 22 -2.85 -9.44 -6.49
N PRO A 23 -1.58 -9.19 -6.85
CA PRO A 23 -0.77 -10.12 -7.65
C PRO A 23 -0.58 -11.49 -6.99
N THR A 24 -0.75 -11.59 -5.67
CA THR A 24 -0.63 -12.85 -4.92
C THR A 24 -1.97 -13.59 -4.77
N ALA A 25 -3.06 -13.11 -5.39
CA ALA A 25 -4.37 -13.72 -5.28
C ALA A 25 -4.39 -15.21 -5.65
N LEU A 26 -3.51 -15.66 -6.56
CA LEU A 26 -3.41 -17.06 -6.97
C LEU A 26 -3.17 -18.02 -5.80
N SER A 27 -2.51 -17.59 -4.72
CA SER A 27 -2.24 -18.44 -3.55
C SER A 27 -3.34 -18.42 -2.49
N ARG A 28 -4.47 -17.74 -2.71
CA ARG A 28 -5.49 -17.44 -1.68
C ARG A 28 -6.79 -18.24 -1.79
N PHE A 29 -6.80 -19.30 -2.60
CA PHE A 29 -7.99 -20.12 -2.83
C PHE A 29 -7.87 -21.54 -2.25
N ASP A 30 -7.00 -21.75 -1.26
CA ASP A 30 -6.86 -23.00 -0.48
C ASP A 30 -6.99 -24.28 -1.33
N GLU A 31 -7.95 -25.17 -1.06
CA GLU A 31 -8.13 -26.44 -1.78
C GLU A 31 -8.82 -26.31 -3.16
N HIS A 32 -9.23 -25.10 -3.54
CA HIS A 32 -10.14 -24.84 -4.65
C HIS A 32 -9.44 -24.77 -6.01
N GLU A 33 -10.24 -24.83 -7.08
CA GLU A 33 -9.76 -24.69 -8.45
C GLU A 33 -9.81 -23.21 -8.88
N ILE A 34 -8.74 -22.72 -9.50
CA ILE A 34 -8.62 -21.39 -10.08
C ILE A 34 -8.54 -21.53 -11.60
N ILE A 35 -9.43 -20.83 -12.30
CA ILE A 35 -9.44 -20.72 -13.75
C ILE A 35 -9.15 -19.28 -14.14
N ILE A 36 -8.12 -19.08 -14.95
CA ILE A 36 -7.73 -17.76 -15.48
C ILE A 36 -8.04 -17.72 -16.97
N PRO A 37 -9.05 -16.94 -17.40
CA PRO A 37 -9.29 -16.71 -18.82
C PRO A 37 -8.06 -16.12 -19.52
N ILE A 38 -7.75 -16.56 -20.74
CA ILE A 38 -6.64 -15.98 -21.53
C ILE A 38 -6.81 -14.47 -21.79
N THR A 39 -8.05 -13.97 -21.77
CA THR A 39 -8.37 -12.55 -21.85
C THR A 39 -7.78 -11.77 -20.68
N VAL A 40 -7.73 -12.36 -19.49
CA VAL A 40 -7.13 -11.73 -18.30
C VAL A 40 -5.64 -11.51 -18.50
N ILE A 41 -4.93 -12.49 -19.05
CA ILE A 41 -3.50 -12.37 -19.36
C ILE A 41 -3.28 -11.28 -20.42
N THR A 42 -4.14 -11.23 -21.43
CA THR A 42 -4.09 -10.21 -22.49
C THR A 42 -4.31 -8.79 -21.91
N GLU A 43 -5.25 -8.65 -20.98
CA GLU A 43 -5.50 -7.38 -20.29
C GLU A 43 -4.33 -6.98 -19.37
N LEU A 44 -3.75 -7.92 -18.61
CA LEU A 44 -2.57 -7.65 -17.78
C LEU A 44 -1.40 -7.14 -18.63
N GLU A 45 -1.14 -7.77 -19.79
CA GLU A 45 -0.09 -7.32 -20.71
C GLU A 45 -0.36 -5.89 -21.22
N SER A 46 -1.61 -5.57 -21.57
CA SER A 46 -1.99 -4.21 -21.98
C SER A 46 -1.80 -3.15 -20.88
N LYS A 47 -1.78 -3.57 -19.61
CA LYS A 47 -1.61 -2.70 -18.44
C LYS A 47 -0.18 -2.67 -17.91
N ARG A 48 0.75 -3.41 -18.52
CA ARG A 48 2.14 -3.54 -18.05
C ARG A 48 2.85 -2.20 -17.90
N ASP A 49 2.59 -1.25 -18.79
CA ASP A 49 3.26 0.06 -18.80
C ASP A 49 2.41 1.18 -18.18
N HIS A 50 1.30 0.83 -17.52
CA HIS A 50 0.42 1.81 -16.88
C HIS A 50 1.10 2.44 -15.65
N PRO A 51 1.08 3.78 -15.47
CA PRO A 51 1.77 4.46 -14.38
C PRO A 51 1.38 3.95 -12.99
N GLU A 52 0.09 3.67 -12.77
CA GLU A 52 -0.43 3.22 -11.46
C GLU A 52 -0.52 1.70 -11.32
N LEU A 53 -0.71 0.99 -12.43
CA LEU A 53 -1.10 -0.44 -12.42
C LEU A 53 0.00 -1.36 -12.93
N GLY A 54 1.03 -0.81 -13.60
CA GLY A 54 2.06 -1.58 -14.27
C GLY A 54 2.88 -2.45 -13.33
N PHE A 55 3.13 -1.99 -12.10
CA PHE A 55 3.78 -2.82 -11.07
C PHE A 55 2.98 -4.09 -10.77
N PHE A 56 1.68 -3.96 -10.50
CA PHE A 56 0.80 -5.08 -10.18
C PHE A 56 0.62 -6.03 -11.37
N ALA A 57 0.45 -5.47 -12.57
CA ALA A 57 0.37 -6.25 -13.80
C ALA A 57 1.65 -7.08 -14.03
N ARG A 58 2.84 -6.46 -13.90
CA ARG A 58 4.14 -7.17 -14.00
C ARG A 58 4.30 -8.24 -12.92
N ALA A 59 3.89 -7.95 -11.69
CA ALA A 59 3.97 -8.91 -10.61
C ALA A 59 3.09 -10.15 -10.88
N ALA A 60 1.84 -9.95 -11.31
CA ALA A 60 0.93 -11.04 -11.64
C ALA A 60 1.44 -11.87 -12.84
N LEU A 61 1.93 -11.21 -13.89
CA LEU A 61 2.52 -11.87 -15.06
C LEU A 61 3.77 -12.69 -14.68
N ARG A 62 4.62 -12.16 -13.79
CA ARG A 62 5.77 -12.92 -13.27
C ARG A 62 5.33 -14.15 -12.50
N SER A 63 4.33 -14.06 -11.62
CA SER A 63 3.82 -15.23 -10.90
C SER A 63 3.27 -16.30 -11.84
N LEU A 64 2.60 -15.91 -12.94
CA LEU A 64 2.16 -16.86 -13.96
C LEU A 64 3.33 -17.47 -14.73
N ASP A 65 4.35 -16.68 -15.06
CA ASP A 65 5.55 -17.18 -15.75
C ASP A 65 6.38 -18.11 -14.86
N ASP A 66 6.48 -17.86 -13.56
CA ASP A 66 7.16 -18.73 -12.60
C ASP A 66 6.47 -20.11 -12.52
N ILE A 67 5.13 -20.14 -12.52
CA ILE A 67 4.36 -21.39 -12.58
C ILE A 67 4.61 -22.08 -13.92
N ARG A 68 4.60 -21.34 -15.04
CA ARG A 68 4.87 -21.90 -16.39
C ARG A 68 6.28 -22.47 -16.49
N LEU A 69 7.30 -21.82 -15.92
CA LEU A 69 8.67 -22.31 -15.92
C LEU A 69 8.81 -23.60 -15.10
N THR A 70 8.04 -23.72 -14.01
CA THR A 70 8.06 -24.89 -13.13
C THR A 70 7.34 -26.09 -13.74
N TYR A 71 6.16 -25.88 -14.34
CA TYR A 71 5.25 -26.94 -14.81
C TYR A 71 5.17 -27.07 -16.34
N GLY A 72 5.85 -26.20 -17.08
CA GLY A 72 5.95 -26.19 -18.55
C GLY A 72 4.78 -25.51 -19.26
N ARG A 73 3.55 -25.88 -18.91
CA ARG A 73 2.32 -25.33 -19.51
C ARG A 73 1.35 -24.89 -18.42
N LEU A 74 0.38 -24.03 -18.79
CA LEU A 74 -0.66 -23.53 -17.89
C LEU A 74 -2.07 -23.96 -18.29
N ASP A 75 -2.26 -24.61 -19.44
CA ASP A 75 -3.57 -24.97 -19.99
C ASP A 75 -4.16 -26.28 -19.44
N HIS A 76 -3.57 -26.80 -18.37
CA HIS A 76 -4.09 -27.93 -17.61
C HIS A 76 -4.04 -27.63 -16.11
N PRO A 77 -4.85 -28.31 -15.27
CA PRO A 77 -4.81 -28.12 -13.83
C PRO A 77 -3.41 -28.41 -13.26
N ILE A 78 -2.89 -27.48 -12.46
CA ILE A 78 -1.59 -27.55 -11.79
C ILE A 78 -1.81 -27.33 -10.30
N THR A 79 -1.26 -28.20 -9.46
CA THR A 79 -1.31 -28.00 -8.00
C THR A 79 -0.37 -26.88 -7.60
N ILE A 80 -0.92 -25.81 -7.00
CA ILE A 80 -0.17 -24.57 -6.68
C ILE A 80 0.07 -24.33 -5.19
N ASN A 81 -0.49 -25.17 -4.31
CA ASN A 81 -0.31 -25.03 -2.87
C ASN A 81 -0.40 -26.39 -2.13
N SER A 82 -0.04 -26.39 -0.84
CA SER A 82 -0.09 -27.58 0.03
C SER A 82 -1.50 -28.02 0.41
N ALA A 83 -2.50 -27.15 0.23
CA ALA A 83 -3.92 -27.46 0.48
C ALA A 83 -4.57 -28.24 -0.68
N GLY A 84 -3.89 -28.39 -1.82
CA GLY A 84 -4.39 -29.14 -2.98
C GLY A 84 -5.16 -28.26 -3.99
N GLY A 85 -5.06 -26.94 -3.87
CA GLY A 85 -5.60 -25.99 -4.83
C GLY A 85 -4.93 -26.11 -6.20
N THR A 86 -5.73 -25.95 -7.25
CA THR A 86 -5.29 -26.13 -8.63
C THR A 86 -5.45 -24.85 -9.43
N LEU A 87 -4.56 -24.59 -10.38
CA LEU A 87 -4.62 -23.47 -11.31
C LEU A 87 -4.56 -23.95 -12.75
N SER A 88 -5.35 -23.34 -13.63
CA SER A 88 -5.19 -23.48 -15.08
C SER A 88 -5.64 -22.21 -15.82
N VAL A 89 -5.09 -22.02 -17.01
CA VAL A 89 -5.43 -20.94 -17.94
C VAL A 89 -6.39 -21.48 -18.98
N GLU A 90 -7.57 -20.87 -19.08
CA GLU A 90 -8.61 -21.27 -20.01
C GLU A 90 -8.43 -20.59 -21.37
N LEU A 91 -8.25 -21.39 -22.41
CA LEU A 91 -7.90 -20.95 -23.76
C LEU A 91 -9.08 -20.96 -24.74
N ASN A 92 -10.04 -21.88 -24.59
CA ASN A 92 -10.88 -22.35 -25.71
C ASN A 92 -12.40 -22.23 -25.49
N HIS A 93 -12.89 -21.97 -24.28
CA HIS A 93 -14.34 -21.91 -24.01
C HIS A 93 -15.03 -20.62 -24.51
N SER A 94 -15.02 -20.42 -25.83
CA SER A 94 -15.62 -19.32 -26.59
C SER A 94 -17.07 -19.58 -27.03
N ASP A 95 -17.66 -20.74 -26.69
CA ASP A 95 -19.06 -21.01 -26.99
C ASP A 95 -19.97 -20.11 -26.14
N SER A 96 -20.64 -19.19 -26.82
CA SER A 96 -21.43 -18.13 -26.23
C SER A 96 -22.94 -18.39 -26.35
N THR A 97 -23.34 -19.61 -26.76
CA THR A 97 -24.74 -20.01 -27.00
C THR A 97 -25.64 -19.91 -25.76
N GLY A 98 -25.06 -19.91 -24.54
CA GLY A 98 -25.78 -19.73 -23.28
C GLY A 98 -25.94 -18.29 -22.77
N LEU A 99 -25.41 -17.28 -23.48
CA LEU A 99 -25.48 -15.87 -23.07
C LEU A 99 -26.58 -15.10 -23.84
N PRO A 100 -27.26 -14.11 -23.23
CA PRO A 100 -28.24 -13.29 -23.94
C PRO A 100 -27.59 -12.53 -25.10
N GLN A 101 -28.32 -12.36 -26.21
CA GLN A 101 -27.79 -11.74 -27.44
C GLN A 101 -27.23 -10.32 -27.24
N SER A 102 -27.67 -9.60 -26.20
CA SER A 102 -27.14 -8.28 -25.82
C SER A 102 -25.67 -8.33 -25.39
N PHE A 103 -25.19 -9.44 -24.82
CA PHE A 103 -23.79 -9.61 -24.39
C PHE A 103 -22.86 -9.98 -25.55
N LEU A 104 -23.41 -10.57 -26.61
CA LEU A 104 -22.67 -11.05 -27.78
C LEU A 104 -22.33 -9.94 -28.77
N ARG A 105 -23.10 -8.84 -28.76
CA ARG A 105 -22.90 -7.70 -29.67
C ARG A 105 -21.66 -6.87 -29.38
N ASP A 106 -21.15 -6.91 -28.15
CA ASP A 106 -20.03 -6.05 -27.72
C ASP A 106 -18.66 -6.73 -27.85
N GLY A 107 -18.59 -8.07 -28.01
CA GLY A 107 -17.31 -8.80 -28.14
C GLY A 107 -16.32 -8.58 -26.99
N SER A 108 -16.80 -8.08 -25.85
CA SER A 108 -15.98 -7.58 -24.75
C SER A 108 -15.34 -8.72 -23.94
N ASN A 109 -14.26 -8.41 -23.24
CA ASN A 109 -13.56 -9.36 -22.38
C ASN A 109 -14.49 -9.90 -21.27
N ASP A 110 -15.37 -9.07 -20.71
CA ASP A 110 -16.44 -9.47 -19.80
C ASP A 110 -17.27 -10.63 -20.34
N SER A 111 -17.74 -10.55 -21.59
CA SER A 111 -18.58 -11.57 -22.20
C SER A 111 -17.85 -12.90 -22.34
N ARG A 112 -16.54 -12.87 -22.57
CA ARG A 112 -15.69 -14.07 -22.64
C ARG A 112 -15.48 -14.70 -21.26
N ILE A 113 -15.23 -13.89 -20.24
CA ILE A 113 -15.11 -14.34 -18.85
C ILE A 113 -16.43 -15.01 -18.39
N LEU A 114 -17.57 -14.40 -18.72
CA LEU A 114 -18.90 -14.96 -18.41
C LEU A 114 -19.21 -16.25 -19.18
N ALA A 115 -18.80 -16.35 -20.44
CA ALA A 115 -18.95 -17.56 -21.24
C ALA A 115 -18.19 -18.73 -20.62
N ILE A 116 -16.94 -18.50 -20.20
CA ILE A 116 -16.12 -19.50 -19.51
C ILE A 116 -16.81 -19.97 -18.24
N ALA A 117 -17.25 -19.04 -17.38
CA ALA A 117 -17.93 -19.40 -16.13
C ALA A 117 -19.20 -20.23 -16.39
N ARG A 118 -20.01 -19.85 -17.37
CA ARG A 118 -21.22 -20.58 -17.77
C ARG A 118 -20.96 -21.98 -18.30
N ASN A 119 -19.94 -22.12 -19.15
CA ASN A 119 -19.60 -23.41 -19.74
C ASN A 119 -19.11 -24.38 -18.66
N LEU A 120 -18.28 -23.93 -17.74
CA LEU A 120 -17.86 -24.72 -16.57
C LEU A 120 -19.04 -25.14 -15.68
N MET A 121 -20.04 -24.28 -15.50
CA MET A 121 -21.28 -24.67 -14.80
C MET A 121 -22.06 -25.74 -15.56
N SER A 122 -22.12 -25.66 -16.90
CA SER A 122 -22.80 -26.66 -17.73
C SER A 122 -22.11 -28.03 -17.70
N GLU A 123 -20.79 -28.04 -17.43
CA GLU A 123 -20.00 -29.25 -17.18
C GLU A 123 -20.19 -29.81 -15.75
N GLY A 124 -21.04 -29.18 -14.94
CA GLY A 124 -21.39 -29.62 -13.60
C GLY A 124 -20.46 -29.10 -12.49
N LYS A 125 -19.59 -28.12 -12.78
CA LYS A 125 -18.75 -27.50 -11.74
C LYS A 125 -19.53 -26.48 -10.91
N HIS A 126 -19.21 -26.39 -9.62
CA HIS A 126 -19.66 -25.29 -8.76
C HIS A 126 -18.77 -24.06 -9.03
N VAL A 127 -19.26 -23.10 -9.84
CA VAL A 127 -18.46 -21.98 -10.34
C VAL A 127 -18.81 -20.67 -9.64
N VAL A 128 -17.78 -19.95 -9.22
CA VAL A 128 -17.88 -18.59 -8.68
C VAL A 128 -16.98 -17.65 -9.49
N LEU A 129 -17.54 -16.60 -10.07
CA LEU A 129 -16.79 -15.50 -10.66
C LEU A 129 -16.28 -14.58 -9.56
N VAL A 130 -14.97 -14.31 -9.55
CA VAL A 130 -14.36 -13.39 -8.59
C VAL A 130 -13.92 -12.12 -9.32
N THR A 131 -14.50 -10.98 -8.95
CA THR A 131 -14.19 -9.69 -9.57
C THR A 131 -14.43 -8.53 -8.61
N LYS A 132 -13.63 -7.46 -8.74
CA LYS A 132 -13.88 -6.20 -8.03
C LYS A 132 -14.85 -5.29 -8.77
N ASP A 133 -15.15 -5.56 -10.04
CA ASP A 133 -16.04 -4.73 -10.85
C ASP A 133 -17.53 -5.03 -10.59
N LEU A 134 -18.26 -4.03 -10.11
CA LEU A 134 -19.69 -4.16 -9.80
C LEU A 134 -20.54 -4.46 -11.05
N PRO A 135 -20.39 -3.73 -12.17
CA PRO A 135 -21.00 -4.08 -13.45
C PRO A 135 -20.83 -5.55 -13.84
N LEU A 136 -19.60 -6.09 -13.80
CA LEU A 136 -19.37 -7.50 -14.14
C LEU A 136 -20.10 -8.47 -13.19
N ARG A 137 -20.16 -8.18 -11.88
CA ARG A 137 -20.98 -8.98 -10.93
C ARG A 137 -22.47 -8.95 -11.28
N VAL A 138 -23.03 -7.78 -11.61
CA VAL A 138 -24.43 -7.65 -12.02
C VAL A 138 -24.71 -8.45 -13.28
N LYS A 139 -23.79 -8.41 -14.26
CA LYS A 139 -23.88 -9.21 -15.48
C LYS A 139 -23.87 -10.71 -15.18
N ALA A 140 -22.96 -11.18 -14.32
CA ALA A 140 -22.87 -12.57 -13.90
C ALA A 140 -24.17 -13.07 -13.26
N SER A 141 -24.72 -12.33 -12.29
CA SER A 141 -25.99 -12.70 -11.64
C SER A 141 -27.16 -12.75 -12.63
N SER A 142 -27.19 -11.85 -13.63
CA SER A 142 -28.23 -11.86 -14.67
C SER A 142 -28.19 -13.12 -15.54
N VAL A 143 -27.03 -13.77 -15.62
CA VAL A 143 -26.85 -15.05 -16.28
C VAL A 143 -26.67 -16.17 -15.26
N GLY A 144 -27.12 -16.05 -14.01
CA GLY A 144 -27.09 -17.15 -13.04
C GLY A 144 -25.71 -17.70 -12.72
N VAL A 145 -24.63 -16.92 -12.94
CA VAL A 145 -23.29 -17.22 -12.43
C VAL A 145 -23.14 -16.52 -11.09
N ASP A 146 -22.79 -17.27 -10.05
CA ASP A 146 -22.49 -16.69 -8.74
C ASP A 146 -21.25 -15.80 -8.86
N ALA A 147 -21.35 -14.58 -8.34
CA ALA A 147 -20.28 -13.59 -8.43
C ALA A 147 -19.96 -13.02 -7.06
N GLN A 148 -18.70 -13.13 -6.67
CA GLN A 148 -18.20 -12.63 -5.39
C GLN A 148 -17.23 -11.49 -5.62
N GLU A 149 -17.30 -10.52 -4.72
CA GLU A 149 -16.29 -9.47 -4.64
C GLU A 149 -15.01 -10.03 -4.05
N TYR A 150 -13.87 -9.71 -4.66
CA TYR A 150 -12.58 -10.06 -4.08
C TYR A 150 -12.29 -9.21 -2.84
N ARG A 151 -12.42 -9.83 -1.66
CA ARG A 151 -12.29 -9.20 -0.34
C ARG A 151 -11.03 -9.64 0.42
N ALA A 152 -9.89 -9.69 -0.28
CA ALA A 152 -8.61 -9.63 0.44
C ALA A 152 -8.45 -8.20 0.98
N GLU A 153 -9.06 -7.94 2.13
CA GLU A 153 -8.75 -6.76 2.94
C GLU A 153 -7.39 -6.97 3.56
N LEU A 154 -6.41 -6.29 2.97
CA LEU A 154 -5.07 -5.93 3.41
C LEU A 154 -4.23 -5.90 2.13
N ALA A 155 -3.63 -4.74 1.82
CA ALA A 155 -2.64 -4.68 0.75
C ALA A 155 -1.65 -5.83 0.96
N PRO A 156 -1.41 -6.70 -0.04
CA PRO A 156 -0.40 -7.73 0.11
C PRO A 156 0.90 -7.04 0.53
N ASN A 157 1.57 -7.57 1.55
CA ASN A 157 2.95 -7.21 1.81
C ASN A 157 3.71 -7.54 0.52
N SER A 158 4.07 -6.52 -0.25
CA SER A 158 4.84 -6.67 -1.49
C SER A 158 6.23 -7.24 -1.25
N GLY A 159 6.58 -7.53 0.01
CA GLY A 159 7.93 -7.79 0.50
C GLY A 159 8.82 -6.53 0.44
N TRP A 160 8.31 -5.43 -0.11
CA TRP A 160 9.08 -4.22 -0.31
C TRP A 160 9.13 -3.40 0.98
N THR A 161 10.32 -3.34 1.57
CA THR A 161 10.58 -2.58 2.80
C THR A 161 10.99 -1.13 2.53
N GLY A 162 11.23 -0.77 1.27
CA GLY A 162 11.86 0.50 0.89
C GLY A 162 13.39 0.51 1.07
N MET A 163 13.98 -0.62 1.48
CA MET A 163 15.41 -0.76 1.74
C MET A 163 16.01 -1.89 0.91
N VAL A 164 17.24 -1.69 0.44
CA VAL A 164 18.06 -2.74 -0.18
C VAL A 164 19.50 -2.66 0.32
N GLU A 165 20.21 -3.78 0.21
CA GLU A 165 21.66 -3.84 0.42
C GLU A 165 22.37 -4.03 -0.92
N ARG A 166 23.51 -3.36 -1.10
CA ARG A 166 24.35 -3.46 -2.30
C ARG A 166 25.83 -3.48 -1.93
N THR A 167 26.58 -4.34 -2.59
CA THR A 167 28.05 -4.33 -2.52
C THR A 167 28.60 -3.48 -3.65
N VAL A 168 29.44 -2.51 -3.32
CA VAL A 168 30.04 -1.56 -4.27
C VAL A 168 31.54 -1.41 -4.03
N SER A 169 32.24 -0.83 -5.00
CA SER A 169 33.66 -0.50 -4.82
C SER A 169 33.84 0.59 -3.75
N SER A 170 34.99 0.61 -3.07
CA SER A 170 35.30 1.67 -2.09
C SER A 170 35.28 3.07 -2.69
N SER A 171 35.58 3.21 -3.99
CA SER A 171 35.53 4.51 -4.69
C SER A 171 34.14 5.15 -4.71
N VAL A 172 33.07 4.34 -4.79
CA VAL A 172 31.68 4.83 -4.74
C VAL A 172 31.38 5.42 -3.36
N ILE A 173 31.81 4.74 -2.30
CA ILE A 173 31.64 5.23 -0.92
C ILE A 173 32.45 6.51 -0.69
N ASP A 174 33.69 6.55 -1.17
CA ASP A 174 34.56 7.74 -1.04
C ASP A 174 33.94 8.97 -1.74
N GLN A 175 33.36 8.79 -2.93
CA GLN A 175 32.63 9.85 -3.66
C GLN A 175 31.36 10.32 -2.91
N LEU A 176 30.60 9.39 -2.31
CA LEU A 176 29.44 9.77 -1.51
C LEU A 176 29.84 10.61 -0.29
N TYR A 177 30.94 10.27 0.37
CA TYR A 177 31.49 11.06 1.48
C TYR A 177 32.13 12.38 1.06
N SER A 178 32.58 12.54 -0.19
CA SER A 178 33.00 13.84 -0.75
C SER A 178 31.80 14.77 -1.06
N GLY A 179 30.57 14.23 -1.01
CA GLY A 179 29.34 14.97 -1.26
C GLY A 179 28.82 14.86 -2.70
N GLU A 180 29.43 13.99 -3.51
CA GLU A 180 28.99 13.74 -4.88
C GLU A 180 27.73 12.87 -4.93
N LYS A 181 26.92 13.08 -5.96
CA LYS A 181 25.87 12.13 -6.36
C LYS A 181 26.49 11.10 -7.28
N VAL A 182 26.25 9.81 -7.03
CA VAL A 182 26.89 8.73 -7.79
C VAL A 182 25.85 7.91 -8.54
N VAL A 183 26.06 7.69 -9.83
CA VAL A 183 25.23 6.79 -10.65
C VAL A 183 25.92 5.43 -10.71
N ILE A 184 25.18 4.37 -10.40
CA ILE A 184 25.64 2.98 -10.55
C ILE A 184 24.55 2.14 -11.21
N ASP A 185 24.94 1.14 -12.00
CA ASP A 185 23.99 0.33 -12.77
C ASP A 185 23.11 -0.55 -11.86
N GLU A 186 23.62 -0.93 -10.69
CA GLU A 186 22.97 -1.81 -9.71
C GLU A 186 21.75 -1.21 -9.00
N ILE A 187 21.46 0.07 -9.25
CA ILE A 187 20.29 0.79 -8.71
C ILE A 187 19.33 1.30 -9.80
N ALA A 188 19.62 1.04 -11.08
CA ALA A 188 18.86 1.61 -12.20
C ALA A 188 17.39 1.19 -12.19
N ASP A 189 17.08 0.01 -11.65
CA ASP A 189 15.74 -0.55 -11.51
C ASP A 189 15.05 -0.19 -10.19
N LEU A 190 15.76 0.44 -9.25
CA LEU A 190 15.22 0.78 -7.95
C LEU A 190 14.30 2.01 -8.04
N PRO A 191 13.14 1.98 -7.34
CA PRO A 191 12.30 3.16 -7.21
C PRO A 191 13.07 4.33 -6.58
N CYS A 192 12.68 5.56 -6.94
CA CYS A 192 13.15 6.73 -6.22
C CYS A 192 12.83 6.62 -4.72
N HIS A 193 13.66 7.25 -3.90
CA HIS A 193 13.58 7.25 -2.44
C HIS A 193 13.88 5.91 -1.75
N THR A 194 14.29 4.89 -2.51
CA THR A 194 14.81 3.65 -1.93
C THR A 194 16.03 3.94 -1.07
N GLY A 195 16.04 3.44 0.16
CA GLY A 195 17.21 3.43 1.02
C GLY A 195 18.17 2.30 0.60
N VAL A 196 19.46 2.62 0.52
CA VAL A 196 20.49 1.68 0.09
C VAL A 196 21.56 1.62 1.16
N VAL A 197 21.73 0.45 1.77
CA VAL A 197 22.89 0.15 2.62
C VAL A 197 23.99 -0.35 1.70
N LEU A 198 25.06 0.43 1.60
CA LEU A 198 26.21 0.14 0.76
C LEU A 198 27.30 -0.52 1.58
N HIS A 199 27.84 -1.63 1.09
CA HIS A 199 28.97 -2.34 1.67
C HIS A 199 30.15 -2.31 0.69
N SER A 200 31.35 -2.05 1.21
CA SER A 200 32.61 -2.21 0.48
C SER A 200 33.62 -2.91 1.38
N GLU A 201 34.76 -3.28 0.81
CA GLU A 201 35.89 -3.84 1.57
C GLU A 201 36.44 -2.91 2.66
N LYS A 202 36.27 -1.58 2.51
CA LYS A 202 36.83 -0.58 3.43
C LYS A 202 35.82 -0.02 4.43
N GLY A 203 34.53 -0.34 4.30
CA GLY A 203 33.49 0.22 5.15
C GLY A 203 32.11 0.21 4.50
N SER A 204 31.15 0.85 5.15
CA SER A 204 29.76 0.96 4.71
C SER A 204 29.28 2.41 4.67
N ALA A 205 28.23 2.65 3.90
CA ALA A 205 27.54 3.93 3.82
C ALA A 205 26.03 3.71 3.72
N LEU A 206 25.25 4.70 4.17
CA LEU A 206 23.82 4.73 3.96
C LEU A 206 23.52 5.80 2.90
N ALA A 207 22.80 5.42 1.85
CA ALA A 207 22.43 6.31 0.77
C ALA A 207 20.94 6.20 0.45
N ARG A 208 20.41 7.17 -0.30
CA ARG A 208 19.06 7.19 -0.84
C ARG A 208 19.14 7.36 -2.36
N VAL A 209 18.28 6.64 -3.08
CA VAL A 209 18.07 6.84 -4.51
C VAL A 209 17.27 8.14 -4.72
N THR A 210 17.80 9.06 -5.51
CA THR A 210 17.15 10.33 -5.84
C THR A 210 16.18 10.18 -7.02
N VAL A 211 15.42 11.24 -7.34
CA VAL A 211 14.48 11.25 -8.48
C VAL A 211 15.19 11.10 -9.84
N ASP A 212 16.45 11.54 -9.92
CA ASP A 212 17.35 11.39 -11.06
C ASP A 212 18.10 10.04 -11.07
N HIS A 213 17.68 9.07 -10.23
CA HIS A 213 18.29 7.74 -10.10
C HIS A 213 19.79 7.77 -9.74
N CYS A 214 20.21 8.75 -8.94
CA CYS A 214 21.54 8.79 -8.34
C CYS A 214 21.50 8.33 -6.89
N LEU A 215 22.62 7.82 -6.37
CA LEU A 215 22.84 7.67 -4.95
C LEU A 215 23.22 9.00 -4.31
N GLN A 216 22.54 9.35 -3.23
CA GLN A 216 22.88 10.48 -2.37
C GLN A 216 23.12 9.99 -0.94
N LEU A 217 24.23 10.43 -0.34
CA LEU A 217 24.59 10.06 1.03
C LEU A 217 23.55 10.55 2.04
N VAL A 218 23.09 9.64 2.91
CA VAL A 218 22.28 9.96 4.08
C VAL A 218 23.20 9.99 5.30
N ARG A 219 23.50 11.20 5.76
CA ARG A 219 24.41 11.41 6.88
C ARG A 219 23.82 10.89 8.19
N GLY A 220 24.63 10.20 8.97
CA GLY A 220 24.21 9.56 10.23
C GLY A 220 23.98 10.51 11.40
N ASP A 221 24.45 11.76 11.29
CA ASP A 221 24.32 12.83 12.30
C ASP A 221 23.01 13.63 12.16
N ARG A 222 22.19 13.35 11.13
CA ARG A 222 20.89 14.02 10.96
C ARG A 222 20.01 13.85 12.20
N SER A 223 19.40 14.95 12.60
CA SER A 223 18.34 15.01 13.61
C SER A 223 17.17 15.84 13.10
N ALA A 224 16.00 15.60 13.70
CA ALA A 224 14.87 16.52 13.66
C ALA A 224 14.45 16.80 15.09
N PHE A 225 14.46 18.06 15.50
CA PHE A 225 14.01 18.47 16.84
C PHE A 225 14.58 17.60 17.99
N GLY A 226 15.90 17.33 17.93
CA GLY A 226 16.63 16.52 18.91
C GLY A 226 16.53 14.99 18.74
N LEU A 227 15.70 14.49 17.83
CA LEU A 227 15.53 13.05 17.58
C LEU A 227 16.46 12.57 16.45
N HIS A 228 17.16 11.46 16.69
CA HIS A 228 18.04 10.80 15.72
C HIS A 228 17.52 9.40 15.35
N GLY A 229 17.72 9.00 14.08
CA GLY A 229 17.42 7.65 13.62
C GLY A 229 18.40 6.61 14.19
N ARG A 230 17.88 5.58 14.87
CA ARG A 230 18.66 4.50 15.50
C ARG A 230 18.96 3.34 14.56
N SER A 231 18.17 3.17 13.51
CA SER A 231 18.37 2.18 12.46
C SER A 231 18.56 2.84 11.08
N ALA A 232 18.96 2.06 10.07
CA ALA A 232 19.08 2.56 8.70
C ALA A 232 17.72 3.07 8.18
N GLU A 233 16.65 2.32 8.42
CA GLU A 233 15.27 2.66 8.06
C GLU A 233 14.84 3.99 8.69
N GLN A 234 15.10 4.17 9.98
CA GLN A 234 14.74 5.42 10.67
C GLN A 234 15.53 6.61 10.15
N ARG A 235 16.80 6.42 9.77
CA ARG A 235 17.63 7.48 9.18
C ARG A 235 17.16 7.85 7.77
N ILE A 236 16.80 6.87 6.94
CA ILE A 236 16.18 7.12 5.63
C ILE A 236 14.82 7.82 5.80
N ALA A 237 13.98 7.35 6.72
CA ALA A 237 12.69 7.97 7.01
C ALA A 237 12.87 9.43 7.45
N LEU A 238 13.83 9.71 8.34
CA LEU A 238 14.13 11.06 8.79
C LEU A 238 14.68 11.94 7.66
N ASP A 239 15.55 11.41 6.80
CA ASP A 239 16.02 12.12 5.60
C ASP A 239 14.86 12.56 4.70
N LEU A 240 13.92 11.65 4.42
CA LEU A 240 12.72 11.93 3.61
C LEU A 240 11.74 12.89 4.28
N LEU A 241 11.56 12.78 5.60
CA LEU A 241 10.70 13.68 6.37
C LEU A 241 11.28 15.11 6.45
N LEU A 242 12.60 15.26 6.37
CA LEU A 242 13.29 16.54 6.37
C LEU A 242 13.48 17.13 4.96
N ASP A 243 13.23 16.32 3.93
CA ASP A 243 13.28 16.74 2.52
C ASP A 243 11.94 17.43 2.15
N SER A 244 11.98 18.73 1.90
CA SER A 244 10.79 19.53 1.56
C SER A 244 10.28 19.32 0.14
N GLU A 245 11.06 18.68 -0.73
CA GLU A 245 10.63 18.37 -2.09
C GLU A 245 9.63 17.21 -2.14
N VAL A 246 9.58 16.40 -1.07
CA VAL A 246 8.69 15.23 -0.97
C VAL A 246 7.36 15.62 -0.33
N GLY A 247 6.36 15.91 -1.16
CA GLY A 247 5.04 16.37 -0.70
C GLY A 247 4.18 15.32 0.03
N ILE A 248 4.37 14.03 -0.27
CA ILE A 248 3.63 12.92 0.34
C ILE A 248 4.64 11.87 0.81
N VAL A 249 4.61 11.53 2.09
CA VAL A 249 5.45 10.46 2.66
C VAL A 249 4.55 9.40 3.28
N SER A 250 4.73 8.14 2.88
CA SER A 250 4.14 6.99 3.56
C SER A 250 5.18 6.31 4.43
N LEU A 251 4.92 6.24 5.73
CA LEU A 251 5.78 5.61 6.72
C LEU A 251 5.08 4.37 7.27
N GLY A 252 5.44 3.22 6.70
CA GLY A 252 5.00 1.91 7.14
C GLY A 252 6.03 1.23 8.05
N GLY A 253 5.57 0.50 9.06
CA GLY A 253 6.44 -0.36 9.87
C GLY A 253 5.71 -0.96 11.05
N ARG A 254 6.33 -1.92 11.75
CA ARG A 254 5.73 -2.57 12.92
C ARG A 254 5.44 -1.57 14.05
N ALA A 255 4.52 -1.92 14.95
CA ALA A 255 4.27 -1.13 16.16
C ALA A 255 5.57 -0.94 16.97
N GLY A 256 5.75 0.24 17.56
CA GLY A 256 6.94 0.58 18.37
C GLY A 256 8.20 0.98 17.58
N THR A 257 8.15 1.02 16.25
CA THR A 257 9.29 1.45 15.39
C THR A 257 9.52 2.97 15.36
N GLY A 258 8.73 3.76 16.10
CA GLY A 258 8.94 5.20 16.26
C GLY A 258 8.38 6.10 15.14
N LYS A 259 7.51 5.57 14.27
CA LYS A 259 6.96 6.30 13.10
C LYS A 259 6.31 7.63 13.47
N SER A 260 5.39 7.63 14.44
CA SER A 260 4.67 8.83 14.87
C SER A 260 5.61 9.83 15.54
N ALA A 261 6.60 9.36 16.31
CA ALA A 261 7.63 10.22 16.90
C ALA A 261 8.53 10.88 15.85
N LEU A 262 9.00 10.12 14.85
CA LEU A 262 9.77 10.64 13.71
C LEU A 262 8.99 11.72 12.96
N ALA A 263 7.73 11.42 12.58
CA ALA A 263 6.86 12.35 11.87
C ALA A 263 6.61 13.64 12.67
N LEU A 264 6.36 13.50 13.98
CA LEU A 264 6.08 14.63 14.86
C LEU A 264 7.31 15.53 15.06
N CYS A 265 8.48 14.95 15.31
CA CYS A 265 9.74 15.67 15.42
C CYS A 265 10.09 16.39 14.12
N ALA A 266 9.93 15.75 12.96
CA ALA A 266 10.15 16.40 11.67
C ALA A 266 9.15 17.53 11.40
N GLY A 267 7.89 17.36 11.83
CA GLY A 267 6.89 18.43 11.74
C GLY A 267 7.25 19.64 12.61
N LEU A 268 7.68 19.41 13.84
CA LEU A 268 8.12 20.46 14.76
C LEU A 268 9.40 21.15 14.27
N ASP A 269 10.37 20.40 13.74
CA ASP A 269 11.57 20.94 13.07
C ASP A 269 11.16 21.90 11.94
N ALA A 270 10.22 21.47 11.10
CA ALA A 270 9.73 22.26 9.98
C ALA A 270 8.97 23.53 10.41
N VAL A 271 8.32 23.53 11.57
CA VAL A 271 7.55 24.67 12.10
C VAL A 271 8.40 25.62 12.95
N MET A 272 9.20 25.09 13.86
CA MET A 272 9.92 25.87 14.88
C MET A 272 11.33 26.25 14.44
N GLU A 273 12.09 25.30 13.89
CA GLU A 273 13.49 25.52 13.50
C GLU A 273 13.58 26.14 12.10
N ARG A 274 12.94 25.49 11.10
CA ARG A 274 13.02 25.92 9.70
C ARG A 274 11.97 26.96 9.31
N ARG A 275 10.87 27.05 10.06
CA ARG A 275 9.74 27.98 9.81
C ARG A 275 9.16 27.89 8.39
N ILE A 276 9.15 26.68 7.82
CA ILE A 276 8.61 26.39 6.48
C ILE A 276 7.09 26.19 6.56
N HIS A 277 6.60 25.63 7.66
CA HIS A 277 5.16 25.45 7.91
C HIS A 277 4.72 26.28 9.12
N LYS A 278 3.45 26.68 9.14
CA LYS A 278 2.84 27.45 10.25
C LYS A 278 2.49 26.57 11.45
N LYS A 279 2.10 25.33 11.20
CA LYS A 279 1.67 24.38 12.24
C LYS A 279 1.76 22.92 11.78
N VAL A 280 1.78 22.02 12.75
CA VAL A 280 1.58 20.58 12.56
C VAL A 280 0.10 20.27 12.79
N VAL A 281 -0.54 19.61 11.83
CA VAL A 281 -1.94 19.18 11.94
C VAL A 281 -1.98 17.66 11.93
N ILE A 282 -2.53 17.07 12.98
CA ILE A 282 -2.58 15.61 13.16
C ILE A 282 -4.03 15.16 13.05
N PHE A 283 -4.30 14.28 12.09
CA PHE A 283 -5.56 13.57 11.99
C PHE A 283 -5.40 12.16 12.52
N ARG A 284 -6.29 11.76 13.45
CA ARG A 284 -6.41 10.36 13.87
C ARG A 284 -7.84 9.85 13.59
N PRO A 285 -7.99 8.61 13.12
CA PRO A 285 -9.30 7.95 13.07
C PRO A 285 -9.83 7.72 14.49
N LEU A 286 -11.12 7.94 14.68
CA LEU A 286 -11.79 7.71 15.94
C LEU A 286 -12.30 6.27 15.99
N TYR A 287 -11.69 5.43 16.83
CA TYR A 287 -12.24 4.14 17.18
C TYR A 287 -12.97 4.26 18.52
N PRO A 288 -14.29 4.00 18.55
CA PRO A 288 -15.02 4.00 19.80
C PRO A 288 -14.55 2.82 20.65
N VAL A 289 -13.82 3.10 21.73
CA VAL A 289 -13.47 2.08 22.72
C VAL A 289 -14.73 1.81 23.55
N GLY A 290 -15.29 0.59 23.45
CA GLY A 290 -16.47 0.20 24.23
C GLY A 290 -17.83 0.54 23.61
N GLY A 291 -17.92 0.71 22.28
CA GLY A 291 -19.22 0.82 21.58
C GLY A 291 -19.94 2.17 21.75
N GLN A 292 -19.28 3.20 22.28
CA GLN A 292 -19.84 4.54 22.37
C GLN A 292 -19.53 5.34 21.10
N GLU A 293 -20.53 5.57 20.25
CA GLU A 293 -20.42 6.57 19.18
C GLU A 293 -20.14 7.97 19.78
N LEU A 294 -19.26 8.75 19.15
CA LEU A 294 -18.78 10.07 19.64
C LEU A 294 -19.93 11.05 20.00
N GLY A 295 -21.12 10.85 19.43
CA GLY A 295 -22.34 11.58 19.77
C GLY A 295 -22.74 11.49 21.24
N TYR A 296 -22.26 10.48 21.99
CA TYR A 296 -22.66 10.23 23.38
C TYR A 296 -21.72 10.76 24.46
N LEU A 297 -20.50 11.20 24.11
CA LEU A 297 -19.65 11.87 25.10
C LEU A 297 -20.20 13.29 25.37
N PRO A 298 -20.52 13.66 26.61
CA PRO A 298 -20.86 15.04 26.94
C PRO A 298 -19.59 15.91 26.84
N GLY A 299 -19.71 17.13 26.33
CA GLY A 299 -18.61 18.10 26.23
C GLY A 299 -18.37 18.68 24.84
N SER A 300 -17.50 19.68 24.77
CA SER A 300 -17.04 20.28 23.51
C SER A 300 -16.18 19.30 22.70
N GLU A 301 -16.04 19.51 21.39
CA GLU A 301 -15.19 18.66 20.53
C GLU A 301 -13.74 18.58 21.04
N GLY A 302 -13.22 19.67 21.62
CA GLY A 302 -11.89 19.70 22.23
C GLY A 302 -11.77 18.82 23.48
N GLU A 303 -12.79 18.78 24.33
CA GLU A 303 -12.84 17.89 25.50
C GLU A 303 -12.90 16.43 25.09
N LYS A 304 -13.61 16.12 24.00
CA LYS A 304 -13.64 14.77 23.43
C LYS A 304 -12.29 14.35 22.87
N MET A 305 -11.54 15.25 22.26
CA MET A 305 -10.21 14.93 21.72
C MET A 305 -9.09 14.90 22.76
N SER A 306 -9.35 15.33 24.00
CA SER A 306 -8.34 15.46 25.07
C SER A 306 -7.50 14.19 25.28
N PRO A 307 -8.07 12.96 25.35
CA PRO A 307 -7.25 11.76 25.53
C PRO A 307 -6.32 11.46 24.35
N TRP A 308 -6.75 11.77 23.13
CA TRP A 308 -5.96 11.55 21.92
C TRP A 308 -4.87 12.60 21.74
N ALA A 309 -5.19 13.86 22.05
CA ALA A 309 -4.20 14.93 22.11
C ALA A 309 -3.15 14.62 23.17
N GLN A 310 -3.55 14.07 24.32
CA GLN A 310 -2.64 13.68 25.39
C GLN A 310 -1.61 12.64 24.91
N ALA A 311 -2.00 11.62 24.14
CA ALA A 311 -1.04 10.63 23.59
C ALA A 311 0.04 11.25 22.68
N VAL A 312 -0.31 12.31 21.92
CA VAL A 312 0.66 13.08 21.11
C VAL A 312 1.64 13.81 22.03
N PHE A 313 1.14 14.49 23.07
CA PHE A 313 1.99 15.21 24.02
C PHE A 313 2.81 14.27 24.92
N ASP A 314 2.32 13.07 25.25
CA ASP A 314 3.07 12.05 25.97
C ASP A 314 4.26 11.56 25.13
N THR A 315 4.07 11.39 23.82
CA THR A 315 5.16 11.06 22.89
C THR A 315 6.21 12.17 22.85
N LEU A 316 5.79 13.44 22.90
CA LEU A 316 6.71 14.59 22.98
C LEU A 316 7.41 14.69 24.34
N GLY A 317 6.73 14.37 25.44
CA GLY A 317 7.28 14.39 26.79
C GLY A 317 8.52 13.51 26.97
N ALA A 318 8.64 12.45 26.17
CA ALA A 318 9.83 11.60 26.15
C ALA A 318 11.02 12.21 25.38
N LEU A 319 10.81 13.26 24.59
CA LEU A 319 11.76 13.78 23.61
C LEU A 319 12.17 15.23 23.91
N VAL A 320 11.29 16.02 24.52
CA VAL A 320 11.50 17.44 24.76
C VAL A 320 11.15 17.82 26.19
N SER A 321 11.75 18.92 26.67
CA SER A 321 11.52 19.40 28.04
C SER A 321 10.13 20.03 28.18
N GLN A 322 9.57 19.99 29.40
CA GLN A 322 8.25 20.55 29.69
C GLN A 322 8.06 22.01 29.22
N PRO A 323 9.03 22.94 29.40
CA PRO A 323 8.86 24.32 28.91
C PRO A 323 8.67 24.42 27.40
N VAL A 324 9.27 23.52 26.62
CA VAL A 324 9.10 23.48 25.15
C VAL A 324 7.68 23.02 24.80
N ILE A 325 7.15 22.04 25.53
CA ILE A 325 5.77 21.57 25.36
C ILE A 325 4.78 22.70 25.67
N ASP A 326 5.00 23.41 26.78
CA ASP A 326 4.16 24.54 27.17
C ASP A 326 4.18 25.64 26.09
N GLU A 327 5.33 25.92 25.47
CA GLU A 327 5.44 26.86 24.34
C GLU A 327 4.64 26.37 23.11
N ILE A 328 4.79 25.09 22.74
CA ILE A 328 4.07 24.48 21.61
C ILE A 328 2.56 24.63 21.78
N ILE A 329 2.06 24.38 22.99
CA ILE A 329 0.64 24.50 23.35
C ILE A 329 0.21 25.97 23.33
N ALA A 330 0.94 26.85 24.00
CA ALA A 330 0.59 28.27 24.10
C ALA A 330 0.50 28.96 22.73
N ARG A 331 1.35 28.54 21.79
CA ARG A 331 1.38 29.06 20.42
C ARG A 331 0.45 28.33 19.45
N GLY A 332 -0.19 27.24 19.89
CA GLY A 332 -1.07 26.43 19.04
C GLY A 332 -0.35 25.82 17.83
N LEU A 333 0.91 25.40 18.00
CA LEU A 333 1.73 24.88 16.89
C LEU A 333 1.35 23.46 16.47
N ILE A 334 0.68 22.72 17.36
CA ILE A 334 0.12 21.40 17.07
C ILE A 334 -1.40 21.47 17.20
N GLU A 335 -2.11 21.00 16.19
CA GLU A 335 -3.56 20.82 16.22
C GLU A 335 -3.89 19.34 15.99
N VAL A 336 -4.58 18.70 16.94
CA VAL A 336 -5.04 17.31 16.82
C VAL A 336 -6.53 17.30 16.53
N LEU A 337 -6.92 16.67 15.43
CA LEU A 337 -8.29 16.68 14.92
C LEU A 337 -8.77 15.27 14.59
N PRO A 338 -10.08 15.01 14.74
CA PRO A 338 -10.67 13.79 14.20
C PRO A 338 -10.70 13.87 12.68
N LEU A 339 -10.55 12.73 12.02
CA LEU A 339 -10.53 12.64 10.57
C LEU A 339 -11.82 13.18 9.90
N THR A 340 -12.96 13.11 10.59
CA THR A 340 -14.25 13.65 10.11
C THR A 340 -14.20 15.14 9.80
N HIS A 341 -13.32 15.90 10.46
CA HIS A 341 -13.21 17.36 10.31
C HIS A 341 -12.42 17.78 9.06
N ILE A 342 -11.86 16.83 8.31
CA ILE A 342 -11.12 17.17 7.09
C ILE A 342 -12.05 17.64 5.96
N ARG A 343 -13.32 17.21 5.97
CA ARG A 343 -14.28 17.59 4.93
C ARG A 343 -14.55 19.09 4.98
N GLY A 344 -14.34 19.77 3.84
CA GLY A 344 -14.56 21.21 3.70
C GLY A 344 -13.41 22.10 4.18
N ARG A 345 -12.28 21.53 4.62
CA ARG A 345 -11.07 22.30 4.95
C ARG A 345 -10.11 22.34 3.75
N SER A 346 -9.31 23.39 3.66
CA SER A 346 -8.11 23.43 2.80
C SER A 346 -6.91 23.69 3.70
N LEU A 347 -5.95 22.77 3.70
CA LEU A 347 -4.80 22.79 4.60
C LEU A 347 -3.62 23.43 3.86
N HIS A 348 -3.35 24.71 4.12
CA HIS A 348 -2.23 25.46 3.54
C HIS A 348 -1.11 25.66 4.56
N ASP A 349 0.13 25.76 4.08
CA ASP A 349 1.32 26.00 4.91
C ASP A 349 1.42 25.08 6.14
N SER A 350 0.98 23.83 6.03
CA SER A 350 0.80 22.91 7.17
C SER A 350 1.57 21.61 6.98
N PHE A 351 2.20 21.14 8.05
CA PHE A 351 2.77 19.80 8.10
C PHE A 351 1.68 18.83 8.59
N VAL A 352 1.09 18.06 7.69
CA VAL A 352 -0.07 17.23 8.01
C VAL A 352 0.39 15.81 8.31
N ILE A 353 -0.03 15.26 9.45
CA ILE A 353 0.18 13.86 9.82
C ILE A 353 -1.17 13.18 9.85
N VAL A 354 -1.33 12.09 9.09
CA VAL A 354 -2.48 11.19 9.18
C VAL A 354 -1.97 9.91 9.82
N ASP A 355 -2.33 9.73 11.08
CA ASP A 355 -1.86 8.60 11.88
C ASP A 355 -2.84 7.43 11.81
N GLU A 356 -2.33 6.21 11.98
CA GLU A 356 -3.08 4.96 11.84
C GLU A 356 -3.75 4.81 10.45
N ALA A 357 -3.06 5.22 9.38
CA ALA A 357 -3.61 5.30 8.04
C ALA A 357 -4.03 3.92 7.46
N GLN A 358 -3.51 2.80 7.99
CA GLN A 358 -3.93 1.43 7.60
C GLN A 358 -5.41 1.16 7.87
N SER A 359 -5.99 1.93 8.79
CA SER A 359 -7.34 1.76 9.26
C SER A 359 -8.37 2.56 8.43
N LEU A 360 -7.88 3.31 7.43
CA LEU A 360 -8.68 4.16 6.56
C LEU A 360 -9.06 3.46 5.26
N GLU A 361 -10.32 3.61 4.87
CA GLU A 361 -10.75 3.24 3.52
C GLU A 361 -10.12 4.14 2.46
N ARG A 362 -9.89 3.58 1.25
CA ARG A 362 -9.29 4.31 0.11
C ARG A 362 -9.99 5.64 -0.18
N GLY A 363 -11.32 5.67 -0.19
CA GLY A 363 -12.10 6.88 -0.46
C GLY A 363 -11.89 7.97 0.58
N VAL A 364 -11.71 7.57 1.84
CA VAL A 364 -11.39 8.49 2.95
C VAL A 364 -9.99 9.05 2.77
N LEU A 365 -8.99 8.20 2.49
CA LEU A 365 -7.63 8.65 2.24
C LEU A 365 -7.54 9.65 1.07
N LEU A 366 -8.22 9.36 -0.05
CA LEU A 366 -8.31 10.29 -1.18
C LEU A 366 -8.97 11.62 -0.79
N THR A 367 -9.97 11.57 0.09
CA THR A 367 -10.59 12.78 0.62
C THR A 367 -9.57 13.60 1.41
N VAL A 368 -8.73 12.99 2.25
CA VAL A 368 -7.65 13.68 2.96
C VAL A 368 -6.69 14.36 1.97
N LEU A 369 -6.16 13.58 1.02
CA LEU A 369 -5.16 14.06 0.06
C LEU A 369 -5.69 15.23 -0.78
N SER A 370 -6.98 15.21 -1.14
CA SER A 370 -7.62 16.30 -1.88
C SER A 370 -7.71 17.64 -1.13
N ARG A 371 -7.46 17.65 0.19
CA ARG A 371 -7.49 18.86 1.03
C ARG A 371 -6.12 19.47 1.30
N ILE A 372 -5.05 18.81 0.84
CA ILE A 372 -3.69 19.32 0.98
C ILE A 372 -3.49 20.46 -0.03
N GLY A 373 -3.35 21.67 0.50
CA GLY A 373 -3.15 22.89 -0.27
C GLY A 373 -1.67 23.25 -0.47
N GLN A 374 -1.44 24.40 -1.11
CA GLN A 374 -0.10 24.93 -1.34
C GLN A 374 0.70 25.10 -0.04
N GLY A 375 2.01 24.83 -0.11
CA GLY A 375 2.93 24.98 1.01
C GLY A 375 2.75 23.92 2.10
N SER A 376 1.92 22.90 1.87
CA SER A 376 1.68 21.81 2.80
C SER A 376 2.27 20.50 2.29
N ARG A 377 2.54 19.60 3.23
CA ARG A 377 2.89 18.20 2.96
C ARG A 377 2.11 17.28 3.86
N VAL A 378 2.02 16.01 3.47
CA VAL A 378 1.27 14.99 4.22
C VAL A 378 2.11 13.75 4.48
N ILE A 379 2.08 13.31 5.72
CA ILE A 379 2.79 12.14 6.23
C ILE A 379 1.73 11.15 6.67
N LEU A 380 1.73 9.96 6.07
CA LEU A 380 0.83 8.87 6.40
C LEU A 380 1.61 7.84 7.24
N THR A 381 1.32 7.73 8.53
CA THR A 381 1.91 6.68 9.37
C THR A 381 0.98 5.50 9.45
N HIS A 382 1.51 4.29 9.24
CA HIS A 382 0.70 3.08 9.27
C HIS A 382 1.46 1.86 9.76
N ASP A 383 0.72 0.94 10.38
CA ASP A 383 1.24 -0.34 10.79
C ASP A 383 1.20 -1.36 9.63
N VAL A 384 2.31 -2.05 9.45
CA VAL A 384 2.47 -3.13 8.46
C VAL A 384 2.62 -4.43 9.24
N ALA A 385 1.68 -5.36 9.03
CA ALA A 385 1.57 -6.62 9.78
C ALA A 385 2.61 -7.66 9.33
#